data_AF-A0A932KK77-F1
#
_entry.id   AF-A0A932KK77-F1
#
_cell.length_a   1.000
_cell.length_b   1.000
_cell.length_c   1.000
_cell.angle_alpha   90.00
_cell.angle_beta   90.00
_cell.angle_gamma   90.00
#
_symmetry.space_group_name_H-M   'P 1'
#
loop_
_entity.id
_entity.type
_entity.pdbx_description
1 polymer ?
#
loop_
_entity_poly.entity_id
_entity_poly.type
_entity_poly.pdbx_seq_one_letter_code
_entity_poly.pdbx_strand_id
1 'polypeptide(L)' 'RDEGKCHVTDVVAIFSYELLAGLEHAQQGRVRLHPLCTISDLTEVAIEQGRIQDSDRDLINAFVKDPEGWRR' A
#
# COMPACT_ATOMS: atom_id res chain seq x y z
N ARG A 1 -11.19 25.19 6.00
CA ARG A 1 -9.84 24.63 6.17
C ARG A 1 -8.85 25.79 6.08
N ASP A 2 -8.34 26.26 7.22
CA ASP A 2 -7.24 27.26 7.30
C ASP A 2 -5.91 26.51 7.42
N GLU A 3 -5.63 25.66 6.44
CA GLU A 3 -4.35 24.97 6.31
C GLU A 3 -3.35 25.92 5.61
N GLY A 4 -2.04 25.60 5.62
CA GLY A 4 -0.92 26.48 5.22
C GLY A 4 -0.91 27.07 3.79
N LYS A 5 -2.02 27.00 3.06
CA LYS A 5 -2.23 27.49 1.69
C LYS A 5 -1.28 26.90 0.66
N CYS A 6 -0.61 25.80 0.99
CA CYS A 6 0.26 25.06 0.09
C CYS A 6 -0.56 24.20 -0.88
N HIS A 7 -0.06 24.08 -2.12
CA HIS A 7 -0.58 23.12 -3.09
C HIS A 7 0.31 21.87 -3.08
N VAL A 8 -0.17 20.80 -2.46
CA VAL A 8 0.55 19.52 -2.39
C VAL A 8 0.21 18.69 -3.63
N THR A 9 1.21 18.36 -4.43
CA THR A 9 1.02 17.61 -5.70
C THR A 9 1.41 16.15 -5.57
N ASP A 10 2.42 15.85 -4.76
CA ASP A 10 3.06 14.54 -4.70
C ASP A 10 3.48 14.20 -3.27
N VAL A 11 3.48 12.91 -2.95
CA VAL A 11 4.03 12.35 -1.70
C VAL A 11 4.98 11.23 -2.06
N VAL A 12 6.22 11.32 -1.61
CA VAL A 12 7.21 10.25 -1.69
C VAL A 12 7.23 9.52 -0.36
N ALA A 13 7.02 8.21 -0.38
CA ALA A 13 6.98 7.38 0.81
C ALA A 13 8.06 6.29 0.74
N ILE A 14 8.56 5.85 1.90
CA ILE A 14 9.50 4.73 1.94
C ILE A 14 8.79 3.45 1.49
N PHE A 15 7.57 3.22 1.97
CA PHE A 15 6.84 1.99 1.75
C PHE A 15 5.34 2.24 1.60
N SER A 16 4.65 1.44 0.78
CA SER A 16 3.19 1.44 0.67
C SER A 16 2.60 0.05 0.88
N TYR A 17 1.55 -0.02 1.69
CA TYR A 17 0.71 -1.22 1.83
C TYR A 17 -0.28 -1.42 0.68
N GLU A 18 -0.36 -0.49 -0.27
CA GLU A 18 -1.23 -0.58 -1.46
C GLU A 18 -2.72 -0.77 -1.14
N LEU A 19 -3.16 -0.32 0.04
CA LEU A 19 -4.57 -0.39 0.43
C LEU A 19 -5.43 0.48 -0.48
N LEU A 20 -6.56 -0.08 -0.95
CA LEU A 20 -7.49 0.59 -1.86
C LEU A 20 -7.95 1.95 -1.31
N ALA A 21 -8.32 2.01 -0.03
CA ALA A 21 -8.73 3.25 0.61
C ALA A 21 -7.66 4.35 0.54
N GLY A 22 -6.37 3.98 0.68
CA GLY A 22 -5.26 4.93 0.57
C GLY A 22 -5.13 5.50 -0.84
N LEU A 23 -5.29 4.64 -1.87
CA LEU A 23 -5.26 5.04 -3.27
C LEU A 23 -6.45 5.95 -3.63
N GLU A 24 -7.65 5.61 -3.17
CA GLU A 24 -8.86 6.40 -3.39
C GLU A 24 -8.76 7.79 -2.75
N HIS A 25 -8.25 7.88 -1.52
CA HIS A 25 -8.04 9.16 -0.85
C HIS A 25 -6.97 10.01 -1.54
N ALA A 26 -5.88 9.42 -2.01
CA ALA A 26 -4.87 10.13 -2.78
C ALA A 26 -5.44 10.68 -4.10
N GLN A 27 -6.25 9.88 -4.79
CA GLN A 27 -6.94 10.29 -6.01
C GLN A 27 -7.95 11.43 -5.76
N GLN A 28 -8.76 11.34 -4.71
CA GLN A 28 -9.67 12.41 -4.29
C GLN A 28 -8.93 13.70 -3.96
N GLY A 29 -7.77 13.58 -3.28
CA GLY A 29 -6.88 14.68 -2.95
C GLY A 29 -6.09 15.23 -4.14
N ARG A 30 -6.14 14.57 -5.31
CA ARG A 30 -5.29 14.85 -6.49
C ARG A 30 -3.80 14.84 -6.15
N VAL A 31 -3.41 13.97 -5.21
CA VAL A 31 -2.03 13.77 -4.78
C VAL A 31 -1.50 12.49 -5.41
N ARG A 32 -0.32 12.55 -6.02
CA ARG A 32 0.37 11.37 -6.56
C ARG A 32 1.24 10.72 -5.49
N LEU A 33 1.18 9.41 -5.37
CA LEU A 33 2.00 8.64 -4.43
C LEU A 33 3.17 8.01 -5.17
N HIS A 34 4.38 8.15 -4.60
CA HIS A 34 5.62 7.58 -5.12
C HIS A 34 6.31 6.78 -4.00
N PRO A 35 5.83 5.56 -3.70
CA PRO A 35 6.52 4.70 -2.75
C PRO A 35 7.84 4.18 -3.35
N LEU A 36 8.88 4.03 -2.52
CA LEU A 36 10.15 3.41 -2.94
C LEU A 36 10.03 1.88 -3.07
N CYS A 37 9.17 1.27 -2.25
CA CYS A 37 8.78 -0.14 -2.39
C CYS A 37 7.36 -0.36 -1.87
N THR A 38 6.76 -1.47 -2.27
CA THR A 38 5.38 -1.81 -1.93
C THR A 38 5.28 -3.15 -1.20
N ILE A 39 4.10 -3.44 -0.66
CA ILE A 39 3.81 -4.76 -0.07
C ILE A 39 3.96 -5.88 -1.11
N SER A 40 3.67 -5.61 -2.39
CA SER A 40 3.92 -6.56 -3.47
C SER A 40 5.42 -6.88 -3.60
N ASP A 41 6.27 -5.84 -3.64
CA ASP A 41 7.73 -6.00 -3.71
C ASP A 41 8.26 -6.77 -2.49
N LEU A 42 7.78 -6.41 -1.29
CA LEU A 42 8.19 -7.07 -0.05
C LEU A 42 7.78 -8.54 -0.01
N THR A 43 6.59 -8.85 -0.52
CA THR A 43 6.06 -10.22 -0.57
C THR A 43 6.90 -11.09 -1.50
N GLU A 44 7.23 -10.57 -2.68
CA GLU A 44 8.11 -11.26 -3.64
C GLU A 44 9.47 -11.59 -2.99
N VAL A 45 10.15 -10.58 -2.42
CA VAL A 45 11.43 -10.78 -1.75
C VAL A 45 11.33 -11.75 -0.56
N ALA A 46 10.23 -11.71 0.21
CA ALA A 46 10.05 -12.61 1.34
C ALA A 46 9.86 -14.08 0.92
N ILE A 47 9.21 -14.33 -0.22
CA ILE A 47 9.08 -15.67 -0.82
C ILE A 47 10.44 -16.14 -1.33
N GLU A 48 11.17 -15.30 -2.07
CA GLU A 48 12.51 -15.61 -2.58
C GLU A 48 13.50 -15.97 -1.46
N GLN A 49 13.39 -15.29 -0.31
CA GLN A 49 14.22 -15.55 0.87
C GLN A 49 13.72 -16.72 1.72
N GLY A 50 12.63 -17.39 1.33
CA GLY A 50 12.03 -18.49 2.08
C GLY A 50 11.48 -18.10 3.44
N ARG A 51 11.17 -16.81 3.66
CA ARG A 51 10.58 -16.33 4.93
C ARG A 51 9.09 -16.64 5.03
N ILE A 52 8.43 -16.71 3.88
CA ILE A 52 7.04 -17.14 3.72
C ILE A 52 6.95 -18.07 2.52
N GLN A 53 5.86 -18.84 2.42
CA GLN A 53 5.58 -19.71 1.29
C GLN A 53 4.82 -18.94 0.20
N ASP A 54 4.87 -19.43 -1.05
CA ASP A 54 4.08 -18.84 -2.13
C ASP A 54 2.56 -18.92 -1.85
N SER A 55 2.12 -19.94 -1.11
CA SER A 55 0.73 -20.06 -0.63
C SER A 55 0.29 -18.93 0.31
N ASP A 56 1.23 -18.22 0.95
CA ASP A 56 0.92 -17.09 1.82
C ASP A 56 0.56 -15.83 1.02
N ARG A 57 0.87 -15.81 -0.28
CA ARG A 57 0.54 -14.69 -1.19
C ARG A 57 -0.95 -14.40 -1.24
N ASP A 58 -1.78 -15.45 -1.27
CA ASP A 58 -3.24 -15.30 -1.30
C ASP A 58 -3.77 -14.66 -0.02
N LEU A 59 -3.17 -14.99 1.12
CA LEU A 59 -3.52 -14.39 2.40
C LEU A 59 -3.14 -12.90 2.45
N ILE A 60 -1.98 -12.54 1.91
CA ILE A 60 -1.53 -11.14 1.82
C ILE A 60 -2.43 -10.35 0.86
N ASN A 61 -2.80 -10.93 -0.28
CA ASN A 61 -3.73 -10.31 -1.22
C ASN A 61 -5.11 -10.08 -0.60
N ALA A 62 -5.61 -11.04 0.21
CA ALA A 62 -6.84 -10.88 0.96
C ALA A 62 -6.75 -9.70 1.96
N PHE A 63 -5.60 -9.55 2.62
CA PHE A 63 -5.32 -8.42 3.51
C PHE A 63 -5.32 -7.07 2.79
N VAL A 64 -4.66 -6.96 1.63
CA VAL A 64 -4.63 -5.70 0.87
C VAL A 64 -6.04 -5.30 0.41
N LYS A 65 -6.88 -6.28 0.06
CA LYS A 65 -8.25 -6.06 -0.40
C LYS A 65 -9.20 -5.68 0.72
N ASP A 66 -9.13 -6.36 1.86
CA ASP A 66 -9.99 -6.12 3.03
C ASP A 66 -9.20 -6.34 4.33
N PRO A 67 -8.46 -5.32 4.81
CA PRO A 67 -7.60 -5.47 5.98
C PRO A 67 -8.37 -5.76 7.27
N GLU A 68 -9.65 -5.41 7.36
CA GLU A 68 -10.50 -5.68 8.53
C GLU A 68 -11.07 -7.11 8.50
N GLY A 69 -11.40 -7.62 7.31
CA GLY A 69 -12.06 -8.91 7.09
C GLY A 69 -11.17 -10.05 6.60
N TRP A 70 -9.88 -9.84 6.33
CA TRP A 70 -8.99 -10.78 5.61
C TRP A 70 -8.87 -12.22 6.11
N ARG A 71 -9.31 -12.53 7.34
CA ARG A 71 -9.26 -13.88 7.94
C ARG A 71 -10.63 -14.53 8.13
N ARG A 72 -11.71 -13.86 7.74
CA ARG A 72 -13.08 -14.40 7.88
C ARG A 72 -13.50 -15.21 6.67
#